data_AF-A0A1G0G4K0-F1
#
_entry.id   AF-A0A1G0G4K0-F1
#
_cell.length_a   1.000
_cell.length_b   1.000
_cell.length_c   1.000
_cell.angle_alpha   90.00
_cell.angle_beta   90.00
_cell.angle_gamma   90.00
#
_symmetry.space_group_name_H-M   'P 1'
#
loop_
_entity.id
_entity.type
_entity.pdbx_description
1 polymer ?
#
loop_
_entity_poly.entity_id
_entity_poly.type
_entity_poly.pdbx_seq_one_letter_code
_entity_poly.pdbx_strand_id
1 'polypeptide(L)' 'MIDPKNISEIIQNVLDELPPGLKNMPDELKHNFRAALHSVFEKLDLVTREEFDAQCKVLLRTREKLERLEREVRSKSEGV' A
#
# COMPACT_ATOMS: atom_id res chain seq x y z
N MET A 1 0.48 -0.68 13.00
CA MET A 1 -0.13 0.67 12.82
C MET A 1 0.70 1.49 11.84
N ILE A 2 0.08 2.29 10.97
CA ILE A 2 0.85 3.27 10.18
C ILE A 2 1.18 4.41 11.13
N ASP A 3 2.42 4.44 11.60
CA ASP A 3 2.87 5.49 12.49
C ASP A 3 3.07 6.81 11.72
N PRO A 4 2.64 7.95 12.28
CA PRO A 4 2.91 9.29 11.71
C PRO A 4 4.39 9.56 11.42
N LYS A 5 5.29 8.85 12.13
CA LYS A 5 6.75 8.88 11.90
C LYS A 5 7.14 8.31 10.55
N ASN A 6 6.52 7.20 10.12
CA ASN A 6 6.83 6.56 8.83
C ASN A 6 6.40 7.44 7.64
N ILE A 7 5.25 8.11 7.77
CA ILE A 7 4.76 9.07 6.76
C ILE A 7 5.73 10.27 6.68
N SER A 8 6.18 10.76 7.82
CA SER A 8 7.14 11.87 7.88
C SER A 8 8.48 11.52 7.23
N GLU A 9 8.97 10.29 7.42
CA GLU A 9 10.19 9.78 6.78
C GLU A 9 10.03 9.67 5.26
N ILE A 10 8.89 9.14 4.77
CA ILE A 10 8.60 9.09 3.33
C ILE A 10 8.58 10.49 2.72
N ILE A 11 7.95 11.44 3.40
CA ILE A 11 7.90 12.85 2.95
C ILE A 11 9.31 13.45 2.87
N GLN A 12 10.20 13.15 3.81
CA GLN A 12 11.59 13.63 3.74
C GLN A 12 12.36 12.99 2.59
N ASN A 13 12.26 11.67 2.41
CA ASN A 13 12.92 11.00 1.30
C ASN A 13 12.48 11.57 -0.06
N VAL A 14 11.18 11.85 -0.23
CA VAL A 14 10.63 12.48 -1.44
C VAL A 14 11.19 13.89 -1.65
N LEU A 15 11.34 14.67 -0.58
CA LEU A 15 11.94 16.02 -0.65
C LEU A 15 13.43 15.97 -1.00
N ASP A 16 14.17 15.00 -0.48
CA ASP A 16 15.61 14.83 -0.71
C ASP A 16 15.93 14.34 -2.14
N GLU A 17 15.01 13.60 -2.74
CA GLU A 17 15.06 13.13 -4.14
C GLU A 17 14.61 14.18 -5.17
N LEU A 18 14.15 15.36 -4.74
CA LEU A 18 13.72 16.39 -5.66
C LEU A 18 14.84 16.83 -6.62
N PRO A 19 14.51 17.15 -7.89
CA PRO A 19 15.47 17.71 -8.85
C PRO A 19 16.21 18.93 -8.28
N PRO A 20 17.47 19.20 -8.69
CA PRO A 20 18.26 20.31 -8.16
C PRO A 20 17.60 21.69 -8.33
N GLY A 21 16.78 21.87 -9.37
CA GLY A 21 15.97 23.08 -9.56
C GLY A 21 14.86 23.29 -8.53
N LEU A 22 14.43 22.23 -7.85
CA LEU A 22 13.43 22.25 -6.78
C LEU A 22 14.05 22.15 -5.37
N LYS A 23 15.31 21.68 -5.23
CA LYS A 23 16.01 21.64 -3.93
C LYS A 23 16.20 23.03 -3.29
N ASN A 24 16.35 24.06 -4.12
CA ASN A 24 16.54 25.46 -3.70
C ASN A 24 15.22 26.23 -3.49
N MET A 25 14.08 25.52 -3.43
CA MET A 25 12.79 26.15 -3.17
C MET A 25 12.75 26.81 -1.78
N PRO A 26 12.12 27.99 -1.63
CA PRO A 26 11.92 28.66 -0.35
C PRO A 26 11.31 27.75 0.72
N ASP A 27 11.70 27.95 1.98
CA ASP A 27 11.25 27.10 3.09
C ASP A 27 9.74 27.14 3.31
N GLU A 28 9.08 28.27 3.03
CA GLU A 28 7.61 28.39 3.06
C GLU A 28 6.93 27.46 2.04
N LEU A 29 7.50 27.37 0.83
CA LEU A 29 6.98 26.48 -0.20
C LEU A 29 7.25 25.00 0.13
N LYS A 30 8.40 24.69 0.74
CA LYS A 30 8.67 23.35 1.30
C LYS A 30 7.66 22.97 2.38
N HIS A 31 7.31 23.91 3.27
CA HIS A 31 6.30 23.69 4.32
C HIS A 31 4.93 23.40 3.72
N ASN A 32 4.49 24.22 2.75
CA ASN A 32 3.21 24.02 2.06
C ASN A 32 3.18 22.71 1.28
N PHE A 33 4.28 22.31 0.66
CA PHE A 33 4.39 21.03 -0.04
C PHE A 33 4.29 19.83 0.91
N ARG A 34 4.96 19.89 2.07
CA ARG A 34 4.81 18.86 3.12
C ARG A 34 3.36 18.74 3.61
N ALA A 35 2.70 19.87 3.86
CA ALA A 35 1.30 19.89 4.30
C ALA A 35 0.36 19.30 3.24
N ALA A 36 0.60 19.62 1.96
CA ALA A 36 -0.15 19.04 0.85
C ALA A 36 0.05 17.53 0.75
N LEU A 37 1.29 17.03 0.83
CA LEU A 37 1.57 15.59 0.83
C LEU A 37 0.92 14.88 2.01
N HIS A 38 1.00 15.45 3.20
CA HIS A 38 0.35 14.88 4.39
C HIS A 38 -1.16 14.76 4.20
N SER A 39 -1.81 15.81 3.70
CA SER A 39 -3.26 15.78 3.41
C SER A 39 -3.63 14.75 2.34
N VAL A 40 -2.75 14.49 1.36
CA VAL A 40 -2.97 13.44 0.37
C VAL A 40 -2.82 12.06 1.01
N PHE A 41 -1.79 11.82 1.82
CA PHE A 41 -1.58 10.55 2.51
C PHE A 41 -2.71 10.23 3.49
N GLU A 42 -3.29 11.23 4.17
CA GLU A 42 -4.47 11.05 5.02
C GLU A 42 -5.74 10.68 4.23
N LYS A 43 -5.83 11.11 2.97
CA LYS A 43 -6.97 10.78 2.09
C LYS A 43 -6.81 9.43 1.38
N LEU A 44 -5.63 8.83 1.41
CA LEU A 44 -5.43 7.48 0.92
C LEU A 44 -5.89 6.50 2.00
N ASP A 45 -6.65 5.48 1.60
CA ASP A 45 -7.02 4.36 2.48
C ASP A 45 -5.80 3.46 2.71
N LEU A 46 -4.83 3.98 3.46
CA LEU A 46 -3.58 3.29 3.74
C LEU A 46 -3.84 2.20 4.78
N VAL A 47 -3.48 0.97 4.43
CA VAL A 47 -3.51 -0.18 5.35
C VAL A 47 -2.12 -0.48 5.89
N THR A 48 -2.04 -0.97 7.12
CA THR A 48 -0.77 -1.36 7.71
C THR A 48 -0.15 -2.53 6.95
N ARG A 49 1.18 -2.68 7.05
CA ARG A 49 1.86 -3.85 6.48
C ARG A 49 1.33 -5.17 7.05
N GLU A 50 1.00 -5.17 8.34
CA GLU A 50 0.44 -6.32 9.06
C GLU A 50 -0.93 -6.72 8.52
N GLU A 51 -1.82 -5.74 8.29
CA GLU A 51 -3.14 -5.97 7.67
C GLU A 51 -3.00 -6.44 6.22
N PHE A 52 -2.10 -5.84 5.45
CA PHE A 52 -1.82 -6.29 4.07
C PHE A 52 -1.36 -7.75 4.04
N ASP A 53 -0.40 -8.12 4.90
CA ASP A 53 0.11 -9.48 4.98
C ASP A 53 -0.98 -10.46 5.47
N ALA A 54 -1.86 -10.01 6.37
CA ALA A 54 -3.02 -10.80 6.80
C ALA A 54 -4.00 -11.06 5.63
N GLN A 55 -4.31 -10.04 4.82
CA GLN A 55 -5.16 -10.19 3.64
C GLN A 55 -4.52 -11.11 2.59
N CYS A 56 -3.21 -11.00 2.36
CA CYS A 56 -2.48 -11.91 1.49
C CYS A 56 -2.63 -13.38 1.92
N LYS A 57 -2.56 -13.66 3.23
CA LYS A 57 -2.77 -15.02 3.77
C LYS A 57 -4.21 -15.51 3.55
N VAL A 58 -5.20 -14.64 3.72
CA VAL A 58 -6.60 -14.98 3.44
C VAL A 58 -6.78 -15.31 1.96
N LEU A 59 -6.20 -14.51 1.06
CA LEU A 59 -6.25 -14.74 -0.38
C LEU A 59 -5.60 -16.07 -0.76
N LEU A 60 -4.42 -16.39 -0.22
CA LEU A 60 -3.74 -17.66 -0.45
C LEU A 60 -4.63 -18.85 -0.08
N ARG A 61 -5.17 -18.86 1.14
CA ARG A 61 -6.09 -19.92 1.60
C ARG A 61 -7.34 -20.02 0.72
N THR A 62 -7.81 -18.90 0.20
CA THR A 62 -8.98 -18.88 -0.68
C THR A 62 -8.67 -19.53 -2.03
N ARG A 63 -7.48 -19.28 -2.59
CA ARG A 63 -7.01 -19.95 -3.82
C ARG A 63 -6.87 -21.46 -3.61
N GLU A 64 -6.27 -21.90 -2.51
CA GLU A 64 -6.15 -23.32 -2.17
C GLU A 64 -7.52 -24.01 -2.06
N LYS A 65 -8.49 -23.35 -1.41
CA LYS A 65 -9.86 -23.85 -1.31
C LYS A 65 -10.54 -23.88 -2.67
N LEU A 66 -10.34 -22.86 -3.50
CA LEU A 66 -10.90 -22.78 -4.85
C LEU A 66 -10.39 -23.92 -5.73
N GLU A 67 -9.07 -24.15 -5.76
CA GLU A 67 -8.46 -25.24 -6.52
C GLU A 67 -8.97 -26.63 -6.08
N ARG A 68 -9.21 -26.82 -4.76
CA ARG A 68 -9.80 -28.06 -4.26
C ARG A 68 -11.22 -28.24 -4.78
N LEU A 69 -12.05 -27.19 -4.70
CA LEU A 69 -13.43 -27.23 -5.20
C LEU A 69 -13.46 -27.45 -6.71
N GLU A 70 -12.57 -26.81 -7.48
CA GLU A 70 -12.45 -27.03 -8.92
C GLU A 70 -12.09 -28.49 -9.26
N ARG A 71 -11.22 -29.12 -8.47
CA ARG A 71 -10.91 -30.55 -8.60
C ARG A 71 -12.11 -31.43 -8.28
N GLU A 72 -12.85 -31.14 -7.22
CA GLU A 72 -14.07 -31.88 -6.85
C GLU A 72 -15.18 -31.75 -7.90
N VAL A 73 -15.33 -30.56 -8.50
CA VAL A 73 -16.29 -30.36 -9.59
C VAL A 73 -15.85 -31.15 -10.83
N ARG A 74 -14.57 -31.10 -11.19
CA ARG A 74 -14.04 -31.84 -12.35
C ARG A 74 -14.21 -33.35 -12.21
N SER A 75 -13.87 -33.90 -11.04
CA SER A 75 -14.03 -35.33 -10.79
C SER A 75 -15.50 -35.77 -10.85
N LYS A 76 -16.44 -34.89 -10.49
CA LYS A 76 -17.88 -35.16 -10.62
C LYS A 76 -18.42 -34.97 -12.03
N SER A 77 -17.85 -34.06 -12.83
CA SER A 77 -18.27 -33.85 -14.22
C SER A 77 -17.76 -34.91 -15.19
N GLU A 78 -16.66 -35.59 -14.88
CA GLU A 78 -16.11 -36.68 -15.71
C GLU A 78 -16.78 -38.05 -15.41
N GLY A 79 -17.66 -38.11 -14.40
CA GLY A 79 -18.36 -39.33 -13.97
C GLY A 79 -19.82 -39.46 -14.42
N VAL A 80 -20.27 -38.62 -15.37
CA VAL A 80 -21.61 -38.65 -15.99
C VAL A 80 -21.45 -38.74 -17.50
#